data_AF-A0A8J3C4J2-F1
#
_entry.id   AF-A0A8J3C4J2-F1
#
_cell.length_a   1.000
_cell.length_b   1.000
_cell.length_c   1.000
_cell.angle_alpha   90.00
_cell.angle_beta   90.00
_cell.angle_gamma   90.00
#
_symmetry.space_group_name_H-M   'P 1'
#
loop_
_entity.id
_entity.type
_entity.pdbx_description
1 polymer ?
#
loop_
_entity_poly.entity_id
_entity_poly.type
_entity_poly.pdbx_seq_one_letter_code
_entity_poly.pdbx_strand_id
1 'polypeptide(L)'
;MTITATRPVRLTPDDAKILSLYAGGDSAAEICTATGFSLARVGRVLDEHAGNNRGLAYKVVIDYAERTQTATAATPATPATPPAPATAGAEPSTVEPAAEPAAEAAGDQITALLDQVDATGEARLQRSAGKIRELVDGLRAELAQHLREVPLRAEQARLRARLAEIDAQLQGRPAPTGEQPGVDSKKVRAWAAEQGFDCSAHGRIPAGVLAAYRKAHQ
;
A
#
# COMPACT_ATOMS: atom_id res chain seq x y z
N MET A 1 13.54 -9.22 38.17
CA MET A 1 12.71 -9.31 36.94
C MET A 1 13.65 -9.25 35.76
N THR A 2 14.06 -10.42 35.27
CA THR A 2 14.94 -10.56 34.10
C THR A 2 14.10 -10.41 32.84
N ILE A 3 14.39 -9.39 32.05
CA ILE A 3 13.80 -9.17 30.73
C ILE A 3 14.46 -10.17 29.80
N THR A 4 13.79 -11.29 29.52
CA THR A 4 14.25 -12.27 28.54
C THR A 4 14.23 -11.60 27.16
N ALA A 5 15.42 -11.32 26.62
CA ALA A 5 15.58 -10.82 25.26
C ALA A 5 15.03 -11.86 24.28
N THR A 6 13.88 -11.58 23.69
CA THR A 6 13.29 -12.37 22.61
C THR A 6 14.24 -12.35 21.41
N ARG A 7 14.96 -13.45 21.23
CA ARG A 7 15.85 -13.70 20.08
C ARG A 7 15.04 -13.49 18.79
N PRO A 8 15.56 -12.76 17.78
CA PRO A 8 14.87 -12.66 16.49
C PRO A 8 14.81 -14.05 15.87
N VAL A 9 13.61 -14.63 15.83
CA VAL A 9 13.37 -15.96 15.27
C VAL A 9 13.66 -15.86 13.77
N ARG A 10 14.71 -16.55 13.32
CA ARG A 10 15.03 -16.65 11.89
C ARG A 10 14.05 -17.61 11.26
N LEU A 11 13.22 -17.11 10.35
CA LEU A 11 12.32 -17.94 9.56
C LEU A 11 13.14 -18.90 8.70
N THR A 12 12.94 -20.21 8.87
CA THR A 12 13.60 -21.23 8.04
C THR A 12 12.81 -21.49 6.76
N PRO A 13 13.40 -22.11 5.72
CA PRO A 13 12.67 -22.49 4.51
C PRO A 13 11.48 -23.42 4.79
N ASP A 14 11.61 -24.29 5.78
CA ASP A 14 10.55 -25.20 6.22
C ASP A 14 9.38 -24.42 6.86
N ASP A 15 9.69 -23.40 7.66
CA ASP A 15 8.67 -22.57 8.32
C ASP A 15 7.93 -21.72 7.29
N ALA A 16 8.65 -21.19 6.29
CA ALA A 16 8.05 -20.47 5.17
C ALA A 16 7.10 -21.37 4.36
N LYS A 17 7.45 -22.66 4.17
CA LYS A 17 6.58 -23.65 3.52
C LYS A 17 5.31 -23.94 4.32
N ILE A 18 5.42 -24.08 5.64
CA ILE A 18 4.25 -24.24 6.53
C ILE A 18 3.32 -23.02 6.43
N LEU A 19 3.90 -21.81 6.50
CA LEU A 19 3.13 -20.56 6.44
C LEU A 19 2.48 -20.32 5.07
N SER A 20 3.11 -20.73 3.96
CA SER A 20 2.52 -20.56 2.63
C SER A 20 1.30 -21.44 2.42
N LEU A 21 1.34 -22.70 2.89
CA LEU A 21 0.21 -23.62 2.83
C LEU A 21 -0.95 -23.12 3.72
N TYR A 22 -0.63 -22.65 4.93
CA TYR A 22 -1.64 -22.06 5.82
C TYR A 22 -2.27 -20.78 5.24
N ALA A 23 -1.46 -19.92 4.60
CA ALA A 23 -1.95 -18.74 3.90
C ALA A 23 -2.84 -19.11 2.69
N GLY A 24 -2.57 -20.25 2.04
CA GLY A 24 -3.38 -20.83 0.97
C GLY A 24 -4.72 -21.43 1.43
N GLY A 25 -4.95 -21.50 2.75
CA GLY A 25 -6.21 -21.95 3.34
C GLY A 25 -6.15 -23.33 4.00
N ASP A 26 -5.04 -24.05 3.88
CA ASP A 26 -4.88 -25.39 4.45
C ASP A 26 -4.96 -25.36 5.97
N SER A 27 -5.67 -26.33 6.54
CA SER A 27 -5.72 -26.55 7.98
C SER A 27 -4.40 -27.16 8.48
N ALA A 28 -4.14 -27.04 9.79
CA ALA A 28 -2.94 -27.62 10.38
C ALA A 28 -2.80 -29.14 10.13
N ALA A 29 -3.92 -29.87 10.03
CA ALA A 29 -3.93 -31.31 9.73
C ALA A 29 -3.57 -31.60 8.25
N GLU A 30 -4.08 -30.80 7.32
CA GLU A 30 -3.75 -30.91 5.90
C GLU A 30 -2.27 -30.55 5.65
N ILE A 31 -1.76 -29.53 6.33
CA ILE A 31 -0.33 -29.16 6.27
C ILE A 31 0.54 -30.30 6.79
N CYS A 32 0.18 -30.93 7.91
CA CYS A 32 0.93 -32.09 8.43
C CYS A 32 0.99 -33.23 7.41
N THR A 33 -0.12 -33.46 6.69
CA THR A 33 -0.22 -34.51 5.67
C THR A 33 0.62 -34.16 4.43
N ALA A 34 0.58 -32.90 3.98
CA ALA A 34 1.27 -32.44 2.79
C ALA A 34 2.80 -32.28 2.98
N THR A 35 3.24 -32.00 4.21
CA THR A 35 4.65 -31.71 4.52
C THR A 35 5.36 -32.80 5.30
N GLY A 36 4.61 -33.72 5.93
CA GLY A 36 5.16 -34.72 6.86
C GLY A 36 5.59 -34.13 8.21
N PHE A 37 5.33 -32.84 8.47
CA PHE A 37 5.66 -32.23 9.77
C PHE A 37 4.65 -32.63 10.85
N SER A 38 5.13 -32.76 12.09
CA SER A 38 4.27 -33.04 13.24
C SER A 38 3.35 -31.86 13.55
N LEU A 39 2.14 -32.13 14.05
CA LEU A 39 1.15 -31.11 14.45
C LEU A 39 1.71 -30.11 15.47
N ALA A 40 2.54 -30.56 16.41
CA ALA A 40 3.20 -29.70 17.39
C ALA A 40 4.17 -28.69 16.75
N ARG A 41 4.83 -29.07 15.65
CA ARG A 41 5.73 -28.18 14.91
C ARG A 41 4.92 -27.16 14.10
N VAL A 42 3.88 -27.60 13.40
CA VAL A 42 3.00 -26.70 12.63
C VAL A 42 2.32 -25.69 13.57
N GLY A 43 1.78 -26.14 14.70
CA GLY A 43 1.16 -25.26 15.70
C GLY A 43 2.13 -24.21 16.23
N ARG A 44 3.35 -24.61 16.60
CA ARG A 44 4.39 -23.68 17.06
C ARG A 44 4.72 -22.62 16.03
N VAL A 45 4.93 -23.00 14.77
CA VAL A 45 5.26 -22.07 13.67
C VAL A 45 4.11 -21.08 13.44
N LEU A 46 2.86 -21.55 13.49
CA LEU A 46 1.69 -20.68 13.34
C LEU A 46 1.53 -19.73 14.53
N ASP A 47 1.74 -20.18 15.76
CA ASP A 47 1.65 -19.33 16.95
C ASP A 47 2.77 -18.28 17.00
N GLU A 48 3.99 -18.66 16.63
CA GLU A 48 5.17 -17.79 16.66
C GLU A 48 5.15 -16.71 15.56
N HIS A 49 4.61 -17.01 14.37
CA HIS A 49 4.70 -16.13 13.22
C HIS A 49 3.37 -15.57 12.71
N ALA A 50 2.26 -16.27 12.93
CA ALA A 50 0.96 -15.92 12.35
C ALA A 50 -0.12 -15.63 13.41
N GLY A 51 0.01 -16.12 14.64
CA GLY A 51 -1.02 -15.96 15.69
C GLY A 51 -2.41 -16.40 15.23
N ASN A 52 -2.49 -17.47 14.43
CA ASN A 52 -3.72 -17.95 13.78
C ASN A 52 -4.38 -16.94 12.81
N ASN A 53 -3.62 -15.96 12.31
CA ASN A 53 -4.04 -14.97 11.32
C ASN A 53 -3.40 -15.29 9.96
N ARG A 54 -4.22 -15.70 8.99
CA ARG A 54 -3.78 -16.03 7.63
C ARG A 54 -3.17 -14.85 6.88
N GLY A 55 -3.68 -13.64 7.09
CA GLY A 55 -3.13 -12.42 6.49
C GLY A 55 -1.74 -12.08 7.02
N LEU A 56 -1.44 -12.44 8.27
CA LEU A 56 -0.11 -12.28 8.85
C LEU A 56 0.86 -13.34 8.29
N ALA A 57 0.42 -14.59 8.16
CA ALA A 57 1.20 -15.65 7.53
C ALA A 57 1.61 -15.28 6.09
N TYR A 58 0.68 -14.74 5.30
CA TYR A 58 0.94 -14.28 3.93
C TYR A 58 2.03 -13.19 3.88
N LYS A 59 1.95 -12.19 4.76
CA LYS A 59 2.96 -11.12 4.85
C LYS A 59 4.34 -11.66 5.22
N VAL A 60 4.42 -12.57 6.20
CA VAL A 60 5.68 -13.18 6.64
C VAL A 60 6.35 -13.98 5.51
N VAL A 61 5.56 -14.67 4.68
CA VAL A 61 6.07 -15.42 3.52
C VAL A 61 6.59 -14.47 2.43
N ILE A 62 5.89 -13.37 2.15
CA ILE A 62 6.37 -12.34 1.19
C ILE A 62 7.70 -11.74 1.66
N ASP A 63 7.76 -11.30 2.92
CA ASP A 63 8.98 -10.72 3.50
C ASP A 63 10.17 -11.68 3.43
N TYR A 64 9.92 -12.99 3.57
CA TYR A 64 10.95 -14.03 3.43
C TYR A 64 11.37 -14.24 1.96
N ALA A 65 10.43 -14.24 1.02
CA ALA A 65 10.71 -14.36 -0.41
C ALA A 65 11.55 -13.18 -0.92
N GLU A 66 11.23 -11.96 -0.51
CA GLU A 66 11.99 -10.76 -0.86
C GLU A 66 13.42 -10.77 -0.28
N ARG A 67 13.58 -11.25 0.97
CA ARG A 67 14.90 -11.41 1.60
C ARG A 67 15.74 -12.51 0.97
N THR A 68 15.14 -13.59 0.50
CA THR A 68 15.86 -14.70 -0.14
C THR A 68 16.25 -14.39 -1.60
N GLN A 69 15.42 -13.62 -2.32
CA GLN A 69 15.75 -13.12 -3.66
C GLN A 69 16.90 -12.10 -3.63
N THR A 70 16.89 -11.16 -2.68
CA THR A 70 17.98 -10.18 -2.50
C THR A 70 19.30 -10.83 -2.07
N ALA A 71 19.26 -11.94 -1.33
CA ALA A 71 20.45 -12.71 -0.96
C ALA A 71 21.02 -13.54 -2.12
N THR A 72 20.20 -13.96 -3.09
CA THR A 72 20.65 -14.77 -4.25
C THR A 72 21.28 -13.92 -5.36
N ALA A 73 20.99 -12.62 -5.41
CA ALA A 73 21.54 -11.68 -6.40
C ALA A 73 23.02 -11.27 -6.15
N ALA A 74 23.66 -11.77 -5.09
CA ALA A 74 25.04 -11.40 -4.69
C ALA A 74 26.09 -12.49 -4.98
N THR A 75 26.03 -13.15 -6.15
CA THR A 75 27.14 -13.97 -6.67
C THR A 75 27.64 -13.36 -7.99
N PRO A 76 28.94 -13.06 -8.17
CA PRO A 76 29.44 -12.48 -9.42
C PRO A 76 29.37 -13.54 -10.53
N ALA A 77 28.55 -13.26 -11.55
CA ALA A 77 28.50 -14.04 -12.78
C ALA A 77 29.69 -13.71 -13.68
N THR A 78 30.46 -14.73 -14.06
CA THR A 78 31.35 -14.70 -15.24
C THR A 78 30.48 -14.82 -16.50
N PRO A 79 30.74 -14.05 -17.58
CA PRO A 79 29.87 -14.04 -18.75
C PRO A 79 30.24 -15.19 -19.71
N ALA A 80 29.23 -15.94 -20.15
CA ALA A 80 29.34 -16.81 -21.32
C ALA A 80 28.23 -16.46 -22.33
N THR A 81 28.70 -15.95 -23.45
CA THR A 81 28.19 -15.83 -24.83
C THR A 81 26.73 -16.22 -25.14
N PRO A 82 25.99 -15.41 -25.93
CA PRO A 82 24.61 -15.66 -26.33
C PRO A 82 24.49 -16.61 -27.54
N PRO A 83 23.43 -17.42 -27.65
CA PRO A 83 22.90 -17.83 -28.94
C PRO A 83 21.74 -16.92 -29.38
N ALA A 84 21.81 -16.56 -30.66
CA ALA A 84 20.88 -15.79 -31.47
C ALA A 84 19.43 -16.34 -31.52
N PRO A 85 18.46 -15.55 -32.00
CA PRO A 85 17.05 -15.65 -31.63
C PRO A 85 16.31 -16.71 -32.47
N ALA A 86 15.49 -17.51 -31.79
CA ALA A 86 14.43 -18.26 -32.44
C ALA A 86 13.13 -17.44 -32.35
N THR A 87 12.74 -16.90 -33.49
CA THR A 87 11.41 -16.36 -33.75
C THR A 87 10.38 -17.47 -33.59
N ALA A 88 9.50 -17.35 -32.61
CA ALA A 88 8.19 -17.98 -32.63
C ALA A 88 7.21 -16.94 -32.09
N GLY A 89 6.36 -16.43 -32.98
CA GLY A 89 5.25 -15.59 -32.58
C GLY A 89 4.35 -16.36 -31.62
N ALA A 90 4.28 -15.90 -30.39
CA ALA A 90 3.10 -16.02 -29.59
C ALA A 90 2.49 -14.62 -29.61
N GLU A 91 1.41 -14.50 -30.36
CA GLU A 91 0.55 -13.33 -30.38
C GLU A 91 0.26 -12.87 -28.95
N PRO A 92 0.15 -11.56 -28.68
CA PRO A 92 -0.40 -11.12 -27.42
C PRO A 92 -1.83 -11.66 -27.36
N SER A 93 -2.05 -12.69 -26.54
CA SER A 93 -3.40 -13.03 -26.10
C SER A 93 -3.92 -11.80 -25.37
N THR A 94 -4.62 -10.96 -26.13
CA THR A 94 -5.74 -10.16 -25.70
C THR A 94 -6.51 -11.03 -24.72
N VAL A 95 -6.38 -10.75 -23.42
CA VAL A 95 -7.33 -11.27 -22.44
C VAL A 95 -8.62 -10.53 -22.74
N GLU A 96 -9.40 -11.16 -23.61
CA GLU A 96 -10.77 -10.86 -23.92
C GLU A 96 -11.55 -10.76 -22.60
N PRO A 97 -12.37 -9.70 -22.38
CA PRO A 97 -13.16 -9.55 -21.18
C PRO A 97 -14.38 -10.49 -21.29
N ALA A 98 -14.16 -11.77 -21.03
CA ALA A 98 -15.20 -12.78 -20.91
C ALA A 98 -15.16 -13.42 -19.50
N ALA A 99 -15.09 -12.59 -18.45
CA ALA A 99 -14.98 -13.05 -17.07
C ALA A 99 -16.33 -13.10 -16.31
N GLU A 100 -17.41 -12.56 -16.88
CA GLU A 100 -18.73 -12.54 -16.21
C GLU A 100 -19.49 -13.88 -16.27
N PRO A 101 -19.53 -14.67 -17.37
CA PRO A 101 -20.44 -15.82 -17.43
C PRO A 101 -19.97 -17.03 -16.61
N ALA A 102 -18.66 -17.18 -16.38
CA ALA A 102 -18.13 -18.33 -15.65
C ALA A 102 -18.24 -18.18 -14.12
N ALA A 103 -18.14 -16.96 -13.61
CA ALA A 103 -18.25 -16.67 -12.17
C ALA A 103 -19.71 -16.71 -11.69
N GLU A 104 -20.64 -16.20 -12.50
CA GLU A 104 -22.08 -16.31 -12.24
C GLU A 104 -22.53 -17.78 -12.26
N ALA A 105 -22.09 -18.56 -13.26
CA ALA A 105 -22.39 -19.99 -13.35
C ALA A 105 -21.89 -20.81 -12.14
N ALA A 106 -20.75 -20.45 -11.55
CA ALA A 106 -20.25 -21.11 -10.34
C ALA A 106 -21.10 -20.77 -9.10
N GLY A 107 -21.57 -19.52 -8.99
CA GLY A 107 -22.51 -19.10 -7.93
C GLY A 107 -23.86 -19.82 -8.03
N ASP A 108 -24.36 -20.02 -9.24
CA ASP A 108 -25.59 -20.74 -9.52
C ASP A 108 -25.46 -22.23 -9.19
N GLN A 109 -24.30 -22.84 -9.48
CA GLN A 109 -24.03 -24.24 -9.12
C GLN A 109 -24.01 -24.46 -7.61
N ILE A 110 -23.39 -23.55 -6.84
CA ILE A 110 -23.41 -23.63 -5.37
C ILE A 110 -24.84 -23.51 -4.84
N THR A 111 -25.63 -22.59 -5.41
CA THR A 111 -27.03 -22.39 -5.02
C THR A 111 -27.88 -23.64 -5.31
N ALA A 112 -27.73 -24.21 -6.51
CA ALA A 112 -28.44 -25.43 -6.91
C ALA A 112 -28.09 -26.65 -6.01
N LEU A 113 -26.82 -26.79 -5.59
CA LEU A 113 -26.43 -27.84 -4.65
C LEU A 113 -27.05 -27.64 -3.26
N LEU A 114 -27.13 -26.40 -2.78
CA LEU A 114 -27.76 -26.10 -1.50
C LEU A 114 -29.28 -26.39 -1.52
N ASP A 115 -29.95 -26.13 -2.64
CA ASP A 115 -31.37 -26.45 -2.81
C ASP A 115 -31.62 -27.97 -2.87
N GLN A 116 -30.73 -28.72 -3.51
CA GLN A 116 -30.77 -30.19 -3.49
C GLN A 116 -30.58 -30.75 -2.08
N VAL A 117 -29.69 -30.15 -1.29
CA VAL A 117 -29.48 -30.51 0.12
C VAL A 117 -30.75 -30.26 0.94
N ASP A 118 -31.44 -29.14 0.74
CA ASP A 118 -32.69 -28.87 1.46
C ASP A 118 -33.79 -29.86 1.07
N ALA A 119 -33.85 -30.28 -0.20
CA ALA A 119 -34.81 -31.27 -0.69
C ALA A 119 -34.61 -32.68 -0.10
N THR A 120 -33.39 -33.05 0.32
CA THR A 120 -33.15 -34.34 0.98
C THR A 120 -33.71 -34.45 2.39
N GLY A 121 -33.98 -33.33 3.07
CA GLY A 121 -34.55 -33.32 4.43
C GLY A 121 -33.59 -33.77 5.55
N GLU A 122 -32.31 -34.01 5.25
CA GLU A 122 -31.35 -34.43 6.25
C GLU A 122 -30.88 -33.27 7.15
N ALA A 123 -31.24 -33.33 8.44
CA ALA A 123 -30.93 -32.27 9.40
C ALA A 123 -29.43 -31.98 9.60
N ARG A 124 -28.53 -32.93 9.30
CA ARG A 124 -27.09 -32.69 9.33
C ARG A 124 -26.65 -31.87 8.12
N LEU A 125 -27.09 -32.26 6.92
CA LEU A 125 -26.74 -31.60 5.67
C LEU A 125 -27.33 -30.18 5.60
N GLN A 126 -28.56 -29.99 6.10
CA GLN A 126 -29.20 -28.67 6.21
C GLN A 126 -28.42 -27.72 7.12
N ARG A 127 -27.87 -28.21 8.24
CA ARG A 127 -27.01 -27.39 9.12
C ARG A 127 -25.71 -26.97 8.43
N SER A 128 -25.07 -27.88 7.69
CA SER A 128 -23.90 -27.51 6.89
C SER A 128 -24.25 -26.56 5.73
N ALA A 129 -25.39 -26.74 5.06
CA ALA A 129 -25.86 -25.85 4.01
C ALA A 129 -26.12 -24.43 4.55
N GLY A 130 -26.75 -24.31 5.73
CA GLY A 130 -26.90 -23.04 6.42
C GLY A 130 -25.57 -22.35 6.73
N LYS A 131 -24.55 -23.11 7.16
CA LYS A 131 -23.20 -22.58 7.41
C LYS A 131 -22.52 -22.09 6.13
N ILE A 132 -22.69 -22.82 5.03
CA ILE A 132 -22.14 -22.44 3.73
C ILE A 132 -22.82 -21.16 3.21
N ARG A 133 -24.13 -21.03 3.35
CA ARG A 133 -24.87 -19.79 2.99
C ARG A 133 -24.32 -18.58 3.73
N GLU A 134 -24.17 -18.70 5.05
CA GLU A 134 -23.61 -17.63 5.89
C GLU A 134 -22.22 -17.18 5.40
N LEU A 135 -21.35 -18.13 5.05
CA LEU A 135 -20.01 -17.83 4.54
C LEU A 135 -20.03 -17.19 3.15
N VAL A 136 -20.86 -17.70 2.23
CA VAL A 136 -21.00 -17.15 0.88
C VAL A 136 -21.57 -15.73 0.92
N ASP A 137 -22.57 -15.48 1.76
CA ASP A 137 -23.15 -14.15 1.93
C ASP A 137 -22.13 -13.18 2.58
N GLY A 138 -21.33 -13.65 3.54
CA GLY A 138 -20.21 -12.89 4.10
C GLY A 138 -19.19 -12.47 3.04
N LEU A 139 -18.73 -13.42 2.22
CA LEU A 139 -17.76 -13.13 1.14
C LEU A 139 -18.33 -12.18 0.09
N ARG A 140 -19.62 -12.33 -0.28
CA ARG A 140 -20.29 -11.40 -1.20
C ARG A 140 -20.36 -9.98 -0.62
N ALA A 141 -20.65 -9.84 0.67
CA ALA A 141 -20.66 -8.55 1.35
C ALA A 141 -19.27 -7.90 1.40
N GLU A 142 -18.23 -8.67 1.74
CA GLU A 142 -16.84 -8.20 1.73
C GLU A 142 -16.39 -7.76 0.33
N LEU A 143 -16.69 -8.56 -0.70
CA LEU A 143 -16.38 -8.20 -2.08
C LEU A 143 -17.10 -6.91 -2.51
N ALA A 144 -18.39 -6.77 -2.18
CA ALA A 144 -19.14 -5.55 -2.46
C ALA A 144 -18.54 -4.33 -1.75
N GLN A 145 -18.07 -4.49 -0.51
CA GLN A 145 -17.36 -3.43 0.21
C GLN A 145 -16.04 -3.08 -0.48
N HIS A 146 -15.23 -4.07 -0.84
CA HIS A 146 -13.98 -3.85 -1.56
C HIS A 146 -14.19 -3.09 -2.87
N LEU A 147 -15.19 -3.50 -3.66
CA LEU A 147 -15.52 -2.84 -4.92
C LEU A 147 -15.99 -1.39 -4.72
N ARG A 148 -16.64 -1.06 -3.60
CA ARG A 148 -16.97 0.34 -3.23
C ARG A 148 -15.75 1.14 -2.80
N GLU A 149 -14.79 0.52 -2.12
CA GLU A 149 -13.60 1.21 -1.61
C GLU A 149 -12.57 1.51 -2.71
N VAL A 150 -12.44 0.65 -3.73
CA VAL A 150 -11.49 0.84 -4.83
C VAL A 150 -11.62 2.22 -5.52
N PRO A 151 -12.80 2.67 -5.98
CA PRO A 151 -12.93 3.98 -6.61
C PRO A 151 -12.68 5.12 -5.62
N LEU A 152 -13.05 4.95 -4.34
CA LEU A 152 -12.76 5.95 -3.30
C LEU A 152 -11.26 6.10 -3.06
N ARG A 153 -10.50 5.01 -3.07
CA ARG A 153 -9.02 5.03 -2.97
C ARG A 153 -8.41 5.73 -4.19
N ALA A 154 -8.92 5.45 -5.40
CA ALA A 154 -8.47 6.11 -6.62
C ALA A 154 -8.74 7.62 -6.57
N GLU A 155 -9.93 8.03 -6.14
CA GLU A 155 -10.29 9.45 -6.00
C GLU A 155 -9.46 10.14 -4.92
N GLN A 156 -9.20 9.47 -3.78
CA GLN A 156 -8.30 9.99 -2.76
C GLN A 156 -6.88 10.24 -3.30
N ALA A 157 -6.35 9.32 -4.11
CA ALA A 157 -5.05 9.49 -4.73
C ALA A 157 -5.03 10.69 -5.70
N ARG A 158 -6.08 10.84 -6.50
CA ARG A 158 -6.25 11.99 -7.41
C ARG A 158 -6.28 13.32 -6.67
N LEU A 159 -7.05 13.40 -5.58
CA LEU A 159 -7.16 14.62 -4.77
C LEU A 159 -5.83 14.97 -4.11
N ARG A 160 -5.09 13.98 -3.59
CA ARG A 160 -3.75 14.20 -3.05
C ARG A 160 -2.77 14.74 -4.09
N ALA A 161 -2.79 14.19 -5.31
CA ALA A 161 -1.97 14.70 -6.40
C ALA A 161 -2.32 16.15 -6.75
N ARG A 162 -3.62 16.50 -6.74
CA ARG A 162 -4.07 17.88 -6.99
C ARG A 162 -3.63 18.85 -5.89
N LEU A 163 -3.67 18.44 -4.63
CA LEU A 163 -3.17 19.25 -3.52
C LEU A 163 -1.66 19.47 -3.64
N ALA A 164 -0.89 18.42 -3.94
CA ALA A 164 0.55 18.55 -4.15
C ALA A 164 0.90 19.52 -5.30
N GLU A 165 0.14 19.50 -6.38
CA GLU A 165 0.28 20.45 -7.49
C GLU A 165 0.00 21.90 -7.04
N ILE A 166 -1.07 22.13 -6.28
CA ILE A 166 -1.41 23.46 -5.75
C ILE A 166 -0.30 23.93 -4.79
N ASP A 167 0.19 23.06 -3.91
CA ASP A 167 1.27 23.38 -2.98
C ASP A 167 2.55 23.73 -3.74
N ALA A 168 2.89 23.01 -4.82
CA ALA A 168 4.02 23.32 -5.68
C ALA A 168 3.86 24.69 -6.37
N GLN A 169 2.66 25.03 -6.85
CA GLN A 169 2.37 26.35 -7.41
C GLN A 169 2.49 27.46 -6.38
N LEU A 170 2.08 27.21 -5.13
CA LEU A 170 2.22 28.18 -4.05
C LEU A 170 3.69 28.36 -3.62
N GLN A 171 4.49 27.29 -3.60
CA GLN A 171 5.92 27.37 -3.33
C GLN A 171 6.71 28.05 -4.46
N GLY A 172 6.31 27.83 -5.72
CA GLY A 172 6.88 28.50 -6.89
C GLY A 172 6.40 29.94 -7.08
N ARG A 173 5.34 30.35 -6.35
CA ARG A 173 4.89 31.74 -6.34
C ARG A 173 5.89 32.57 -5.54
N PRO A 174 6.53 33.60 -6.13
CA PRO A 174 7.40 34.46 -5.35
C PRO A 174 6.58 35.05 -4.19
N ALA A 175 7.10 34.91 -2.97
CA ALA A 175 6.50 35.49 -1.78
C ALA A 175 6.16 36.97 -2.08
N PRO A 176 4.98 37.49 -1.67
CA PRO A 176 4.66 38.89 -1.90
C PRO A 176 5.78 39.73 -1.29
N THR A 177 6.57 40.37 -2.15
CA THR A 177 7.77 41.15 -1.83
C THR A 177 7.47 42.08 -0.67
N GLY A 178 7.79 41.64 0.55
CA GLY A 178 7.23 42.25 1.74
C GLY A 178 8.09 42.22 2.97
N GLU A 179 9.38 41.94 2.80
CA GLU A 179 10.38 42.44 3.73
C GLU A 179 11.73 42.38 3.02
N GLN A 180 12.33 43.54 2.71
CA GLN A 180 13.69 43.58 2.21
C GLN A 180 14.64 43.66 3.42
N PRO A 181 15.55 42.69 3.61
CA PRO A 181 16.44 42.68 4.75
C PRO A 181 17.52 43.75 4.61
N GLY A 182 17.76 44.51 5.69
CA GLY A 182 19.01 45.24 5.91
C GLY A 182 18.96 46.76 5.94
N VAL A 183 17.85 47.42 5.58
CA VAL A 183 17.74 48.88 5.71
C VAL A 183 16.85 49.22 6.91
N ASP A 184 17.43 49.91 7.90
CA ASP A 184 16.70 50.38 9.07
C ASP A 184 15.58 51.33 8.63
N SER A 185 14.34 50.84 8.70
CA SER A 185 13.16 51.57 8.27
C SER A 185 12.96 52.88 9.02
N LYS A 186 13.51 53.02 10.24
CA LYS A 186 13.47 54.27 11.00
C LYS A 186 14.37 55.33 10.36
N LYS A 187 15.57 54.95 9.90
CA LYS A 187 16.52 55.86 9.23
C LYS A 187 16.00 56.35 7.89
N VAL A 188 15.37 55.46 7.12
CA VAL A 188 14.79 55.83 5.83
C VAL A 188 13.65 56.82 5.99
N ARG A 189 12.76 56.63 6.99
CA ARG A 189 11.66 57.57 7.27
C ARG A 189 12.17 58.93 7.76
N ALA A 190 13.19 58.94 8.62
CA ALA A 190 13.80 60.19 9.08
C ALA A 190 14.40 60.97 7.91
N TRP A 191 15.20 60.31 7.07
CA TRP A 191 15.75 60.92 5.86
C TRP A 191 14.65 61.37 4.89
N ALA A 192 13.59 60.57 4.71
CA ALA A 192 12.47 60.92 3.84
C ALA A 192 11.77 62.21 4.29
N ALA A 193 11.54 62.37 5.60
CA ALA A 193 10.96 63.59 6.16
C ALA A 193 11.88 64.81 5.97
N GLU A 194 13.20 64.64 6.11
CA GLU A 194 14.19 65.70 5.85
C GLU A 194 14.23 66.14 4.38
N GLN A 195 14.01 65.21 3.45
CA GLN A 195 13.97 65.48 2.00
C GLN A 195 12.58 65.89 1.50
N GLY A 196 11.58 65.99 2.38
CA GLY A 196 10.21 66.39 2.03
C GLY A 196 9.39 65.31 1.32
N PHE A 197 9.77 64.03 1.42
CA PHE A 197 8.94 62.92 0.92
C PHE A 197 7.81 62.60 1.91
N ASP A 198 6.59 62.46 1.39
CA ASP A 198 5.45 61.98 2.17
C ASP A 198 5.60 60.48 2.46
N CYS A 199 5.92 60.15 3.71
CA CYS A 199 6.04 58.79 4.17
C CYS A 199 5.29 58.61 5.50
N SER A 200 4.44 57.58 5.56
CA SER A 200 3.67 57.27 6.77
C SER A 200 4.59 56.92 7.94
N ALA A 201 4.23 57.40 9.13
CA ALA A 201 4.93 57.09 10.39
C ALA A 201 4.94 55.59 10.70
N HIS A 202 3.92 54.86 10.22
CA HIS A 202 3.75 53.44 10.43
C HIS A 202 3.50 52.71 9.10
N GLY A 203 3.86 51.42 9.05
CA GLY A 203 3.65 50.57 7.89
C GLY A 203 4.77 50.62 6.85
N ARG A 204 4.47 50.17 5.64
CA ARG A 204 5.43 49.96 4.56
C ARG A 204 5.93 51.30 3.99
N ILE A 205 7.25 51.42 3.80
CA ILE A 205 7.86 52.57 3.13
C ILE A 205 7.63 52.45 1.61
N PRO A 206 7.15 53.50 0.93
CA PRO A 206 6.99 53.49 -0.52
C PRO A 206 8.30 53.13 -1.23
N ALA A 207 8.21 52.29 -2.27
CA ALA A 207 9.39 51.79 -2.99
C ALA A 207 10.24 52.92 -3.61
N GLY A 208 9.60 54.02 -4.05
CA GLY A 208 10.31 55.19 -4.58
C GLY A 208 11.19 55.89 -3.54
N VAL A 209 10.74 55.99 -2.29
CA VAL A 209 11.50 56.60 -1.18
C VAL A 209 12.71 55.74 -0.82
N LEU A 210 12.54 54.42 -0.76
CA LEU A 210 13.64 53.48 -0.51
C LEU A 210 14.70 53.52 -1.62
N ALA A 211 14.29 53.62 -2.88
CA ALA A 211 15.22 53.75 -4.01
C ALA A 211 16.02 55.06 -3.95
N ALA A 212 15.36 56.17 -3.62
CA ALA A 212 16.00 57.47 -3.46
C ALA A 212 16.99 57.48 -2.29
N TYR A 213 16.62 56.87 -1.16
CA TYR A 213 17.51 56.74 0.01
C TYR A 213 18.78 55.96 -0.33
N ARG A 214 18.66 54.84 -1.04
CA ARG A 214 19.81 54.02 -1.48
C ARG A 214 20.72 54.80 -2.42
N LYS A 215 20.16 55.53 -3.39
CA LYS A 215 20.93 56.36 -4.32
C LYS A 215 21.72 57.47 -3.62
N ALA A 216 21.20 58.00 -2.52
CA ALA A 216 21.86 59.05 -1.74
C ALA A 216 22.95 58.53 -0.77
N HIS A 217 22.97 57.23 -0.47
CA HIS A 217 23.86 56.62 0.53
C HIS A 217 24.67 55.44 -0.05
N GLN A 218 24.88 55.44 -1.36
CA GLN A 218 25.73 54.50 -2.11
C GLN A 218 27.06 55.18 -2.43
#